data_AF-A0A819NNG3-F1
#
_entry.id   AF-A0A819NNG3-F1
#
_cell.length_a   1.000
_cell.length_b   1.000
_cell.length_c   1.000
_cell.angle_alpha   90.00
_cell.angle_beta   90.00
_cell.angle_gamma   90.00
#
_symmetry.space_group_name_H-M   'P 1'
#
loop_
_entity.id
_entity.type
_entity.pdbx_description
1 polymer ?
#
loop_
_entity_poly.entity_id
_entity_poly.type
_entity_poly.pdbx_seq_one_letter_code
_entity_poly.pdbx_strand_id
1 'polypeptide(L)'
;VESQVKELKERILKSRTGLFDLSHYNDIHLICGVVKDFLRSLSESLLTDTLWKSFSNVIDEESYLIKQQKFDLLIQQLPKPNRDTLAFIILHLQRVSTSPLCRMPIINLSRTMVKFMF
;
A
#
# COMPACT_ATOMS: atom_id res chain seq x y z
N VAL A 1 16.06 12.52 6.39
CA VAL A 1 15.19 11.55 5.68
C VAL A 1 13.73 12.00 5.66
N GLU A 2 13.05 12.18 6.79
CA GLU A 2 11.61 12.53 6.79
C GLU A 2 11.29 13.85 6.07
N SER A 3 12.15 14.86 6.21
CA SER A 3 12.04 16.13 5.45
C SER A 3 12.18 15.95 3.94
N GLN A 4 13.08 15.06 3.49
CA GLN A 4 13.32 14.81 2.06
C GLN A 4 12.17 14.02 1.43
N VAL A 5 11.56 13.11 2.18
CA VAL A 5 10.36 12.37 1.76
C VAL A 5 9.22 13.33 1.50
N LYS A 6 8.95 14.26 2.43
CA LYS A 6 7.89 15.26 2.28
C LYS A 6 8.15 16.19 1.10
N GLU A 7 9.38 16.68 0.95
CA GLU A 7 9.77 17.55 -0.16
C GLU A 7 9.58 16.85 -1.51
N LEU A 8 10.08 15.62 -1.67
CA LEU A 8 9.94 14.87 -2.91
C LEU A 8 8.46 14.56 -3.22
N LYS A 9 7.68 14.15 -2.21
CA LYS A 9 6.24 13.95 -2.36
C LYS A 9 5.55 15.21 -2.88
N GLU A 10 5.81 16.36 -2.29
CA GLU A 10 5.22 17.62 -2.75
C GLU A 10 5.61 17.97 -4.18
N ARG A 11 6.88 17.74 -4.56
CA ARG A 11 7.33 17.98 -5.94
C ARG A 11 6.62 17.08 -6.94
N ILE A 12 6.40 15.81 -6.59
CA ILE A 12 5.62 14.86 -7.42
C ILE A 12 4.16 15.32 -7.55
N LEU A 13 3.51 15.67 -6.44
CA LEU A 13 2.09 16.08 -6.43
C LEU A 13 1.86 17.43 -7.15
N LYS A 14 2.84 18.32 -7.16
CA LYS A 14 2.80 19.60 -7.90
C LYS A 14 3.10 19.44 -9.41
N SER A 15 3.55 18.26 -9.86
CA SER A 15 3.79 18.00 -11.28
C SER A 15 2.49 18.03 -12.07
N ARG A 16 2.42 18.87 -13.11
CA ARG A 16 1.21 19.04 -13.94
C ARG A 16 0.77 17.77 -14.66
N THR A 17 1.70 16.86 -14.96
CA THR A 17 1.44 15.65 -15.74
C THR A 17 1.21 14.42 -14.85
N GLY A 18 1.43 14.53 -13.53
CA GLY A 18 1.49 13.38 -12.62
C GLY A 18 2.69 12.46 -12.86
N LEU A 19 3.53 12.76 -13.86
CA LEU A 19 4.76 12.05 -14.16
C LEU A 19 5.92 12.83 -13.56
N PHE A 20 6.82 12.11 -12.90
CA PHE A 20 8.01 12.68 -12.30
C PHE A 20 9.18 11.74 -12.57
N ASP A 21 10.26 12.25 -13.14
CA ASP A 21 11.43 11.44 -13.42
C ASP A 21 12.18 11.16 -12.11
N LEU A 22 12.20 9.88 -11.74
CA LEU A 22 12.89 9.38 -10.56
C LEU A 22 14.28 8.81 -10.89
N SER A 23 14.70 8.82 -12.15
CA SER A 23 15.98 8.24 -12.60
C SER A 23 17.21 8.80 -11.88
N HIS A 24 17.14 10.05 -11.42
CA HIS A 24 18.20 10.73 -10.69
C HIS A 24 18.23 10.40 -9.17
N TYR A 25 17.24 9.68 -8.65
CA TYR A 25 17.14 9.34 -7.23
C TYR A 25 17.70 7.93 -6.98
N ASN A 26 18.96 7.87 -6.55
CA ASN A 26 19.65 6.61 -6.27
C ASN A 26 19.27 5.98 -4.93
N ASP A 27 18.63 6.74 -4.03
CA ASP A 27 18.19 6.23 -2.72
C ASP A 27 16.80 5.60 -2.82
N ILE A 28 16.76 4.27 -2.90
CA ILE A 28 15.52 3.51 -2.92
C ILE A 28 14.70 3.66 -1.62
N HIS A 29 15.34 3.90 -0.48
CA HIS A 29 14.64 4.08 0.79
C HIS A 29 13.87 5.40 0.83
N LEU A 30 14.40 6.44 0.18
CA LEU A 30 13.69 7.69 -0.03
C LEU A 30 12.42 7.46 -0.88
N ILE A 31 12.53 6.76 -2.01
CA ILE A 31 11.39 6.45 -2.89
C ILE A 31 10.33 5.62 -2.15
N CYS A 32 10.75 4.55 -1.46
CA CYS A 32 9.87 3.75 -0.60
C CYS A 32 9.21 4.61 0.50
N GLY A 33 9.95 5.58 1.05
CA GLY A 33 9.45 6.56 2.00
C GLY A 33 8.32 7.40 1.43
N VAL A 34 8.49 7.91 0.20
CA VAL A 34 7.47 8.71 -0.50
C VAL A 34 6.19 7.93 -0.73
N VAL A 35 6.27 6.68 -1.20
CA VAL A 35 5.08 5.84 -1.41
C VAL A 35 4.33 5.62 -0.10
N LYS A 36 5.05 5.29 0.98
CA LYS A 36 4.47 5.11 2.31
C LYS A 36 3.82 6.40 2.83
N ASP A 37 4.51 7.54 2.71
CA ASP A 37 4.01 8.83 3.17
C ASP A 37 2.80 9.31 2.34
N PHE A 38 2.77 9.01 1.05
CA PHE A 38 1.61 9.28 0.18
C PHE A 38 0.37 8.53 0.67
N LEU A 39 0.47 7.21 0.86
CA LEU A 39 -0.65 6.37 1.32
C LEU A 39 -1.18 6.82 2.68
N ARG A 40 -0.28 7.19 3.60
CA ARG A 40 -0.66 7.73 4.91
C ARG A 40 -1.31 9.11 4.86
N SER A 41 -1.02 9.90 3.82
CA SER A 41 -1.54 11.26 3.67
C SER A 41 -2.86 11.34 2.91
N LEU A 42 -3.43 10.20 2.50
CA LEU A 42 -4.77 10.16 1.93
C LEU A 42 -5.80 10.65 2.97
N SER A 43 -6.86 11.31 2.48
CA SER A 43 -7.95 11.80 3.35
C SER A 43 -8.72 10.67 4.04
N GLU A 44 -8.72 9.48 3.44
CA GLU A 44 -9.24 8.23 3.98
C GLU A 44 -8.21 7.13 3.68
N SER A 45 -8.10 6.13 4.56
CA SER A 45 -7.22 4.98 4.36
C SER A 45 -7.52 4.23 3.05
N LEU A 46 -6.51 3.56 2.50
CA LEU A 46 -6.67 2.82 1.25
C LEU A 46 -7.76 1.73 1.35
N LEU A 47 -7.90 1.11 2.52
CA LEU A 47 -8.91 0.08 2.77
C LEU A 47 -10.24 0.63 3.31
N THR A 48 -10.40 1.96 3.37
CA THR A 48 -11.55 2.69 3.91
C THR A 48 -11.81 2.42 5.40
N ASP A 49 -12.04 3.46 6.17
CA ASP A 49 -12.19 3.34 7.62
C ASP A 49 -13.48 2.60 7.99
N THR A 50 -14.47 2.67 7.09
CA THR A 50 -15.77 2.00 7.23
C THR A 50 -15.68 0.48 7.08
N LEU A 51 -14.83 -0.02 6.17
CA LEU A 51 -14.67 -1.46 5.92
C LEU A 51 -13.64 -2.11 6.84
N TRP A 52 -12.82 -1.34 7.55
CA TRP A 52 -11.78 -1.87 8.46
C TRP A 52 -12.33 -2.93 9.44
N LYS A 53 -13.43 -2.62 10.13
CA LYS A 53 -14.04 -3.56 11.09
C LYS A 53 -14.44 -4.87 10.40
N SER A 54 -14.98 -4.78 9.20
CA SER A 54 -15.37 -5.94 8.40
C SER A 54 -14.15 -6.76 8.01
N PHE A 55 -13.04 -6.15 7.58
CA PHE A 55 -11.78 -6.84 7.32
C PHE A 55 -11.23 -7.54 8.57
N SER A 56 -11.27 -6.88 9.73
CA SER A 56 -10.80 -7.46 11.00
C SER A 56 -11.62 -8.69 11.41
N ASN A 57 -12.95 -8.62 11.28
CA ASN A 57 -13.83 -9.74 11.64
C ASN A 57 -13.63 -10.99 10.78
N VAL A 58 -13.07 -10.85 9.57
CA VAL A 58 -12.77 -12.00 8.69
C VAL A 58 -11.55 -12.78 9.18
N ILE A 59 -10.66 -12.16 9.98
CA ILE A 59 -9.44 -12.81 10.48
C ILE A 59 -9.78 -14.00 11.38
N ASP A 60 -10.83 -13.86 12.19
CA ASP A 60 -11.29 -14.86 13.15
C ASP A 60 -12.03 -16.05 12.51
N GLU A 61 -12.32 -16.00 11.20
CA GLU A 61 -12.93 -17.11 10.48
C GLU A 61 -11.98 -18.32 10.43
N GLU A 62 -12.43 -19.50 10.83
CA GLU A 62 -11.59 -20.71 10.80
C GLU A 62 -11.52 -21.32 9.41
N SER A 63 -12.63 -21.27 8.66
CA SER A 63 -12.70 -21.85 7.33
C SER A 63 -11.95 -20.99 6.32
N TYR A 64 -10.85 -21.53 5.77
CA TYR A 64 -10.06 -20.87 4.72
C TYR A 64 -10.93 -20.46 3.51
N LEU A 65 -11.85 -21.33 3.09
CA LEU A 65 -12.73 -21.07 1.94
C LEU A 65 -13.66 -19.89 2.21
N ILE A 66 -14.30 -19.86 3.40
CA ILE A 66 -15.21 -18.77 3.79
C ILE A 66 -14.42 -17.48 3.98
N LYS A 67 -13.22 -17.55 4.56
CA LYS A 67 -12.32 -16.42 4.73
C LYS A 67 -11.97 -15.78 3.38
N GLN A 68 -11.60 -16.59 2.39
CA GLN A 68 -11.31 -16.12 1.03
C GLN A 68 -12.54 -15.45 0.39
N GLN A 69 -13.71 -16.09 0.43
CA GLN A 69 -14.95 -15.52 -0.11
C GLN A 69 -15.32 -14.18 0.55
N LYS A 70 -15.19 -14.07 1.87
CA LYS A 70 -15.45 -12.83 2.60
C LYS A 70 -14.46 -11.72 2.21
N PHE A 71 -13.16 -12.04 2.07
CA PHE A 71 -12.18 -11.06 1.58
C PHE A 71 -12.50 -10.59 0.14
N ASP A 72 -12.86 -11.50 -0.76
CA ASP A 72 -13.21 -11.16 -2.14
C ASP A 72 -14.40 -10.20 -2.20
N LEU A 73 -15.42 -10.44 -1.38
CA LEU A 73 -16.58 -9.55 -1.25
C LEU A 73 -16.21 -8.17 -0.71
N LEU A 74 -15.36 -8.09 0.32
CA LEU A 74 -14.91 -6.82 0.88
C LEU A 74 -14.06 -6.02 -0.10
N ILE A 75 -13.18 -6.68 -0.85
CA ILE A 75 -12.38 -6.02 -1.89
C ILE A 75 -13.28 -5.47 -2.99
N GLN A 76 -14.35 -6.19 -3.36
CA GLN A 76 -15.32 -5.70 -4.35
C GLN A 76 -16.11 -4.47 -3.87
N GLN A 77 -16.34 -4.33 -2.56
CA GLN A 77 -17.02 -3.18 -1.96
C GLN A 77 -16.15 -1.91 -1.90
N LEU A 78 -14.83 -2.03 -2.03
CA LEU A 78 -13.95 -0.86 -2.09
C LEU A 78 -14.30 0.02 -3.30
N PRO A 79 -14.21 1.36 -3.15
CA PRO A 79 -14.26 2.27 -4.28
C PRO A 79 -13.26 1.85 -5.36
N LYS A 80 -13.63 1.99 -6.63
CA LYS A 80 -12.78 1.60 -7.77
C LYS A 80 -11.34 2.13 -7.67
N PRO A 81 -11.08 3.41 -7.33
CA PRO A 81 -9.72 3.94 -7.19
C PRO A 81 -8.89 3.22 -6.11
N ASN A 82 -9.51 2.94 -4.96
CA ASN A 82 -8.91 2.22 -3.84
C ASN A 82 -8.57 0.78 -4.22
N ARG A 83 -9.52 0.07 -4.85
CA ARG A 83 -9.33 -1.32 -5.28
C ARG A 83 -8.23 -1.46 -6.33
N ASP A 84 -8.23 -0.59 -7.34
CA ASP A 84 -7.24 -0.64 -8.42
C ASP A 84 -5.83 -0.32 -7.86
N THR A 85 -5.73 0.64 -6.94
CA THR A 85 -4.47 0.99 -6.24
C THR A 85 -3.99 -0.12 -5.32
N LEU A 86 -4.90 -0.72 -4.54
CA LEU A 86 -4.63 -1.86 -3.66
C LEU A 86 -4.08 -3.04 -4.46
N ALA A 87 -4.71 -3.39 -5.58
CA ALA A 87 -4.26 -4.48 -6.45
C ALA A 87 -2.82 -4.25 -6.92
N PHE A 88 -2.51 -3.03 -7.39
CA PHE A 88 -1.16 -2.69 -7.84
C PHE A 88 -0.12 -2.84 -6.71
N ILE A 89 -0.43 -2.31 -5.52
CA ILE A 89 0.47 -2.37 -4.35
C ILE A 89 0.70 -3.82 -3.93
N ILE A 90 -0.35 -4.63 -3.81
CA ILE A 90 -0.23 -6.04 -3.41
C ILE A 90 0.63 -6.82 -4.40
N LEU A 91 0.40 -6.64 -5.71
CA LEU A 91 1.22 -7.28 -6.76
C LEU A 91 2.69 -6.84 -6.69
N HIS A 92 2.95 -5.57 -6.43
CA HIS A 92 4.31 -5.07 -6.26
C HIS A 92 4.99 -5.68 -5.03
N LEU A 93 4.32 -5.71 -3.87
CA LEU A 93 4.84 -6.27 -2.64
C LEU A 93 5.12 -7.78 -2.76
N GLN A 94 4.29 -8.52 -3.50
CA GLN A 94 4.56 -9.93 -3.80
C GLN A 94 5.89 -10.09 -4.56
N ARG A 95 6.14 -9.28 -5.59
CA ARG A 95 7.41 -9.30 -6.35
C ARG A 95 8.60 -8.96 -5.46
N VAL A 96 8.46 -7.95 -4.60
CA VAL A 96 9.49 -7.57 -3.62
C VAL A 96 9.78 -8.73 -2.68
N SER A 97 8.75 -9.44 -2.21
CA SER A 97 8.91 -10.56 -1.28
C SER A 97 9.62 -11.76 -1.87
N THR A 98 9.47 -11.98 -3.18
CA THR A 98 10.13 -13.06 -3.92
C THR A 98 11.55 -12.71 -4.36
N SER A 99 11.96 -11.44 -4.23
CA SER A 99 13.28 -10.99 -4.65
C SER A 99 14.35 -11.41 -3.63
N PRO A 100 15.37 -12.20 -4.04
CA PRO A 100 16.43 -12.62 -3.14
C PRO A 100 17.31 -11.45 -2.66
N LEU A 101 17.32 -10.33 -3.41
CA LEU A 101 18.10 -9.15 -3.10
C LEU A 101 17.44 -8.27 -2.02
N CYS A 102 16.11 -8.23 -1.97
CA CYS A 102 15.40 -7.34 -1.05
C CYS A 102 15.41 -7.87 0.39
N ARG A 103 15.44 -9.20 0.56
CA ARG A 103 15.45 -9.87 1.89
C ARG A 103 14.27 -9.45 2.78
N MET A 104 13.14 -9.11 2.17
CA MET A 104 11.92 -8.66 2.84
C MET A 104 10.81 -9.71 2.65
N PRO A 105 10.72 -10.75 3.49
CA PRO A 105 9.64 -11.74 3.40
C PRO A 105 8.27 -11.07 3.61
N ILE A 106 7.21 -11.73 3.14
CA ILE A 106 5.82 -11.23 3.20
C ILE A 106 5.45 -10.75 4.62
N ILE A 107 5.89 -11.45 5.67
CA ILE A 107 5.62 -11.07 7.06
C ILE A 107 6.26 -9.73 7.49
N ASN A 108 7.43 -9.39 6.94
CA ASN A 108 8.08 -8.10 7.22
C ASN A 108 7.41 -6.97 6.44
N LEU A 109 7.02 -7.26 5.19
CA LEU A 109 6.28 -6.32 4.36
C LEU A 109 4.89 -6.03 4.96
N SER A 110 4.15 -7.03 5.42
CA SER A 110 2.83 -6.84 6.03
C SER A 110 2.91 -5.97 7.28
N ARG A 111 3.84 -6.25 8.19
CA ARG A 111 4.08 -5.43 9.40
C ARG A 111 4.46 -3.99 9.07
N THR A 112 5.22 -3.79 8.00
CA THR A 112 5.62 -2.44 7.57
C THR A 112 4.45 -1.70 6.92
N MET A 113 3.70 -2.35 6.04
CA MET A 113 2.69 -1.72 5.19
C MET A 113 1.34 -1.52 5.86
N VAL A 114 1.00 -2.33 6.88
CA VAL A 114 -0.32 -2.30 7.53
C VAL A 114 -0.71 -0.88 8.00
N LYS A 115 0.24 -0.13 8.58
CA LYS A 115 0.02 1.25 9.09
C LYS A 115 -0.17 2.32 8.02
N PHE A 116 0.01 1.96 6.76
CA PHE A 116 -0.12 2.85 5.61
C PHE A 116 -1.34 2.50 4.76
N MET A 117 -1.91 1.31 4.95
CA MET A 117 -3.08 0.82 4.22
C MET A 117 -4.38 0.93 5.03
N PHE A 118 -4.23 0.97 6.36
CA PHE A 118 -5.23 1.32 7.37
C PHE A 118 -4.78 2.60 8.07
#